data_AF-A0A1B6EVA3-F1
#
_entry.id   AF-A0A1B6EVA3-F1
#
_cell.length_a   1.000
_cell.length_b   1.000
_cell.length_c   1.000
_cell.angle_alpha   90.00
_cell.angle_beta   90.00
_cell.angle_gamma   90.00
#
_symmetry.space_group_name_H-M   'P 1'
#
loop_
_entity.id
_entity.type
_entity.pdbx_description
1 polymer ?
#
loop_
_entity_poly.entity_id
_entity_poly.type
_entity_poly.pdbx_seq_one_letter_code
_entity_poly.pdbx_strand_id
1 'polypeptide(L)'
;KTFDGAEYRHRMTENWHLVVQDCTGKYGFAVLTRPEEDNNLTVEVNIGDLAVMSIAAGPKVYMNGRLQTMTTYRSLLRLTNKQGVVLAHTVFTPDHSIHVTLPQHHLDLIYSNTSLILRAAQN
;
A
#
# COMPACT_ATOMS: atom_id res chain seq x y z
N LYS A 1 3.21 9.36 -13.03
CA LYS A 1 2.47 10.63 -12.88
C LYS A 1 2.46 11.02 -11.41
N THR A 2 2.77 12.27 -11.05
CA THR A 2 2.72 12.78 -9.67
C THR A 2 1.34 13.32 -9.31
N PHE A 3 1.12 13.71 -8.05
CA PHE A 3 -0.14 14.33 -7.61
C PHE A 3 -0.44 15.65 -8.33
N ASP A 4 0.58 16.44 -8.67
CA ASP A 4 0.45 17.69 -9.47
C ASP A 4 0.33 17.44 -10.98
N GLY A 5 0.22 16.17 -11.39
CA GLY A 5 0.02 15.78 -12.78
C GLY A 5 1.29 15.68 -13.64
N ALA A 6 2.49 15.89 -13.07
CA ALA A 6 3.74 15.77 -13.81
C ALA A 6 4.03 14.30 -14.18
N GLU A 7 4.51 14.06 -15.40
CA GLU A 7 4.78 12.72 -15.91
C GLU A 7 6.28 12.51 -16.16
N TYR A 8 6.79 11.38 -15.67
CA TYR A 8 8.19 10.99 -15.80
C TYR A 8 8.25 9.50 -16.11
N ARG A 9 9.31 9.11 -16.83
CA ARG A 9 9.68 7.70 -17.03
C ARG A 9 10.99 7.46 -16.30
N HIS A 10 10.97 6.54 -15.34
CA HIS A 10 12.14 6.13 -14.59
C HIS A 10 12.19 4.61 -14.60
N ARG A 11 13.36 4.05 -14.93
CA ARG A 11 13.59 2.60 -14.88
C ARG A 11 13.97 2.23 -13.46
N MET A 12 13.02 1.66 -12.71
CA MET A 12 13.27 1.16 -11.36
C MET A 12 14.30 0.03 -11.38
N THR A 13 15.22 0.07 -10.42
CA THR A 13 16.17 -1.01 -10.10
C THR A 13 15.60 -1.89 -8.99
N GLU A 14 16.24 -3.02 -8.68
CA GLU A 14 15.80 -3.99 -7.64
C GLU A 14 15.82 -3.43 -6.20
N ASN A 15 16.34 -2.22 -6.00
CA ASN A 15 16.29 -1.55 -4.71
C ASN A 15 14.87 -1.08 -4.37
N TRP A 16 14.62 -0.80 -3.10
CA TRP A 16 13.42 -0.09 -2.67
C TRP A 16 13.43 1.37 -3.15
N HIS A 17 12.32 1.81 -3.72
CA HIS A 17 12.08 3.20 -4.14
C HIS A 17 10.99 3.80 -3.26
N LEU A 18 11.26 4.95 -2.68
CA LEU A 18 10.26 5.72 -1.93
C LEU A 18 9.33 6.42 -2.92
N VAL A 19 8.02 6.13 -2.82
CA VAL A 19 7.01 6.68 -3.74
C VAL A 19 6.33 7.91 -3.13
N VAL A 20 6.01 7.83 -1.85
CA VAL A 20 5.42 8.93 -1.08
C VAL A 20 5.77 8.76 0.40
N GLN A 21 5.90 9.88 1.11
CA GLN A 21 6.06 9.93 2.54
C GLN A 21 5.36 11.16 3.10
N ASP A 22 4.78 11.03 4.29
CA ASP A 22 4.39 12.19 5.10
C ASP A 22 5.61 12.72 5.87
N CYS A 23 6.03 13.93 5.52
CA CYS A 23 7.17 14.62 6.12
C CYS A 23 6.76 15.65 7.20
N THR A 24 5.50 15.70 7.62
CA THR A 24 4.97 16.73 8.53
C THR A 24 5.29 16.49 10.01
N GLY A 25 5.70 15.28 10.41
CA GLY A 25 6.15 14.98 11.78
C GLY A 25 5.58 13.71 12.39
N LYS A 26 5.52 13.67 13.73
CA LYS A 26 5.73 12.54 14.66
C LYS A 26 5.02 11.19 14.39
N TYR A 27 4.05 11.09 13.50
CA TYR A 27 3.37 9.84 13.10
C TYR A 27 2.94 9.89 11.63
N GLY A 28 3.92 9.89 10.72
CA GLY A 28 3.68 9.87 9.28
C GLY A 28 3.50 8.47 8.71
N PHE A 29 3.37 8.39 7.38
CA PHE A 29 3.42 7.14 6.64
C PHE A 29 4.50 7.21 5.57
N ALA A 30 4.92 6.05 5.06
CA ALA A 30 5.73 5.95 3.86
C ALA A 30 5.25 4.79 3.00
N VAL A 31 5.25 4.98 1.69
CA VAL A 31 4.96 3.93 0.71
C VAL A 31 6.21 3.72 -0.13
N LEU A 32 6.73 2.50 -0.10
CA LEU A 32 7.88 2.07 -0.86
C LEU A 32 7.46 1.00 -1.85
N THR A 33 8.20 0.90 -2.95
CA THR A 33 8.00 -0.17 -3.91
C THR A 33 9.30 -0.61 -4.55
N ARG A 34 9.37 -1.87 -4.94
CA ARG A 34 10.49 -2.43 -5.69
C ARG A 34 9.97 -3.40 -6.75
N PRO A 35 10.59 -3.46 -7.93
CA PRO A 35 10.32 -4.52 -8.88
C PRO A 35 10.80 -5.86 -8.32
N GLU A 36 10.13 -6.92 -8.70
CA GLU A 36 10.49 -8.32 -8.44
C GLU A 36 10.67 -9.06 -9.78
N GLU A 37 11.04 -10.33 -9.70
CA GLU A 37 11.01 -11.24 -10.84
C GLU A 37 9.60 -11.29 -11.50
N ASP A 38 9.57 -11.70 -12.77
CA ASP A 38 8.35 -11.81 -13.59
C ASP A 38 7.56 -10.49 -13.77
N ASN A 39 8.25 -9.35 -13.73
CA ASN A 39 7.66 -8.01 -13.82
C ASN A 39 6.64 -7.68 -12.71
N ASN A 40 6.68 -8.42 -11.60
CA ASN A 40 5.87 -8.10 -10.44
C ASN A 40 6.43 -6.89 -9.69
N LEU A 41 5.60 -6.32 -8.84
CA LEU A 41 5.90 -5.18 -8.01
C LEU A 41 5.60 -5.56 -6.57
N THR A 42 6.55 -5.36 -5.65
CA THR A 42 6.26 -5.44 -4.22
C THR A 42 6.02 -4.03 -3.70
N VAL A 43 5.04 -3.87 -2.81
CA VAL A 43 4.71 -2.60 -2.16
C VAL A 43 4.82 -2.76 -0.65
N GLU A 44 5.50 -1.84 0.02
CA GLU A 44 5.53 -1.74 1.48
C GLU A 44 4.89 -0.43 1.91
N VAL A 45 4.00 -0.51 2.90
CA VAL A 45 3.33 0.62 3.52
C VAL A 45 3.71 0.64 5.00
N ASN A 46 4.51 1.64 5.37
CA ASN A 46 4.93 1.92 6.73
C ASN A 46 3.97 2.94 7.34
N ILE A 47 3.33 2.61 8.46
CA ILE A 47 2.38 3.46 9.17
C ILE A 47 2.99 3.81 10.53
N GLY A 48 3.76 4.89 10.56
CA GLY A 48 4.52 5.34 11.73
C GLY A 48 5.35 4.22 12.35
N ASP A 49 5.29 4.11 13.67
CA ASP A 49 5.85 3.03 14.49
C ASP A 49 4.82 1.92 14.78
N LEU A 50 3.63 1.98 14.16
CA LEU A 50 2.48 1.16 14.53
C LEU A 50 2.42 -0.14 13.75
N ALA A 51 2.72 -0.08 12.45
CA ALA A 51 2.61 -1.24 11.58
C ALA A 51 3.38 -1.09 10.27
N VAL A 52 3.78 -2.24 9.73
CA VAL A 52 4.31 -2.41 8.39
C VAL A 52 3.41 -3.38 7.63
N MET A 53 2.94 -2.96 6.45
CA MET A 53 2.17 -3.80 5.54
C MET A 53 2.98 -4.05 4.27
N SER A 54 3.21 -5.31 3.92
CA SER A 54 3.83 -5.70 2.65
C SER A 54 2.80 -6.37 1.75
N ILE A 55 2.74 -5.95 0.50
CA ILE A 55 1.81 -6.43 -0.52
C ILE A 55 2.64 -6.97 -1.67
N ALA A 56 2.38 -8.22 -2.05
CA ALA A 56 3.08 -8.91 -3.12
C ALA A 56 2.08 -9.53 -4.11
N ALA A 57 2.57 -10.07 -5.22
CA ALA A 57 1.72 -10.61 -6.29
C ALA A 57 0.72 -11.67 -5.78
N GLY A 58 -0.53 -11.52 -6.23
CA GLY A 58 -1.69 -12.30 -5.77
C GLY A 58 -2.37 -11.69 -4.52
N PRO A 59 -3.27 -12.43 -3.84
CA PRO A 59 -3.97 -11.95 -2.64
C PRO A 59 -3.10 -12.06 -1.38
N LYS A 60 -1.82 -11.70 -1.48
CA LYS A 60 -0.82 -11.84 -0.41
C LYS A 60 -0.55 -10.50 0.24
N VAL A 61 -1.11 -10.32 1.43
CA VAL A 61 -0.82 -9.18 2.29
C VAL A 61 -0.16 -9.68 3.57
N TYR A 62 0.98 -9.11 3.93
CA TYR A 62 1.69 -9.40 5.18
C TYR A 62 1.55 -8.18 6.08
N MET A 63 1.17 -8.40 7.34
CA MET A 63 1.17 -7.35 8.36
C MET A 63 2.17 -7.71 9.45
N ASN A 64 3.14 -6.83 9.69
CA ASN A 64 4.24 -7.06 10.63
C ASN A 64 4.90 -8.45 10.41
N GLY A 65 5.14 -8.79 9.14
CA GLY A 65 5.73 -10.06 8.71
C GLY A 65 4.78 -11.27 8.71
N ARG A 66 3.53 -11.14 9.18
CA ARG A 66 2.56 -12.25 9.23
C ARG A 66 1.62 -12.21 8.04
N LEU A 67 1.58 -13.31 7.28
CA LEU A 67 0.66 -13.47 6.15
C LEU A 67 -0.80 -13.36 6.63
N GLN A 68 -1.55 -12.52 5.93
CA GLN A 68 -2.98 -12.35 6.06
C GLN A 68 -3.65 -12.94 4.82
N THR A 69 -4.41 -14.01 5.02
CA THR A 69 -5.12 -14.65 3.90
C THR A 69 -6.33 -13.82 3.51
N MET A 70 -6.31 -13.30 2.29
CA MET A 70 -7.44 -12.63 1.66
C MET A 70 -7.98 -13.50 0.52
N THR A 71 -9.29 -13.47 0.32
CA THR A 71 -9.96 -14.13 -0.82
C THR A 71 -11.06 -13.22 -1.34
N THR A 72 -11.65 -13.52 -2.50
CA THR A 72 -12.81 -12.75 -2.99
C THR A 72 -14.01 -12.81 -2.03
N TYR A 73 -14.13 -13.86 -1.22
CA TYR A 73 -15.18 -14.03 -0.20
C TYR A 73 -14.80 -13.47 1.18
N ARG A 74 -13.49 -13.33 1.45
CA ARG A 74 -12.92 -12.70 2.64
C ARG A 74 -11.96 -11.62 2.19
N SER A 75 -12.53 -10.63 1.53
CA SER A 75 -11.78 -9.60 0.81
C SER A 75 -11.33 -8.47 1.72
N LEU A 76 -11.85 -8.38 2.94
CA LEU A 76 -11.62 -7.25 3.81
C LEU A 76 -10.65 -7.58 4.95
N LEU A 77 -9.61 -6.75 5.06
CA LEU A 77 -8.69 -6.68 6.18
C LEU A 77 -8.74 -5.27 6.78
N ARG A 78 -8.88 -5.20 8.11
CA ARG A 78 -8.80 -3.95 8.87
C ARG A 78 -7.64 -4.02 9.84
N LEU A 79 -6.74 -3.06 9.73
CA LEU A 79 -5.67 -2.86 10.70
C LEU A 79 -6.12 -1.77 11.67
N THR A 80 -6.15 -2.10 12.96
CA THR A 80 -6.50 -1.15 14.02
C THR A 80 -5.37 -1.04 15.04
N ASN A 81 -5.21 0.13 15.64
CA ASN A 81 -4.34 0.30 16.81
C ASN A 81 -5.02 -0.19 18.09
N LYS A 82 -4.30 -0.13 19.22
CA LYS A 82 -4.80 -0.55 20.54
C LYS A 82 -6.02 0.23 21.03
N GLN A 83 -6.23 1.43 20.50
CA GLN A 83 -7.37 2.31 20.82
C GLN A 83 -8.57 2.06 19.90
N GLY A 84 -8.50 1.07 18.99
CA GLY A 84 -9.56 0.73 18.05
C GLY A 84 -9.63 1.63 16.81
N VAL A 85 -8.66 2.53 16.63
CA VAL A 85 -8.62 3.42 15.45
C VAL A 85 -8.12 2.63 14.24
N VAL A 86 -8.84 2.76 13.12
CA VAL A 86 -8.47 2.12 11.85
C VAL A 86 -7.27 2.84 11.24
N LEU A 87 -6.16 2.12 11.11
CA LEU A 87 -4.93 2.60 10.48
C LEU A 87 -4.95 2.34 8.97
N ALA A 88 -5.44 1.16 8.57
CA ALA A 88 -5.57 0.79 7.17
C ALA A 88 -6.79 -0.10 6.92
N HIS A 89 -7.39 0.09 5.75
CA HIS A 89 -8.48 -0.70 5.21
C HIS A 89 -8.02 -1.33 3.90
N THR A 90 -7.90 -2.65 3.84
CA THR A 90 -7.40 -3.37 2.67
C THR A 90 -8.47 -4.27 2.09
N VAL A 91 -8.75 -4.11 0.79
CA VAL A 91 -9.78 -4.85 0.06
C VAL A 91 -9.16 -5.58 -1.13
N PHE A 92 -9.36 -6.89 -1.24
CA PHE A 92 -9.05 -7.66 -2.45
C PHE A 92 -10.28 -7.73 -3.34
N THR A 93 -10.22 -7.10 -4.51
CA THR A 93 -11.36 -6.89 -5.39
C THR A 93 -11.48 -7.99 -6.47
N PRO A 94 -12.65 -8.12 -7.11
CA PRO A 94 -12.88 -9.15 -8.13
C PRO A 94 -11.98 -9.03 -9.37
N ASP A 95 -11.44 -7.84 -9.66
CA ASP A 95 -10.48 -7.61 -10.74
C ASP A 95 -9.03 -8.00 -10.35
N HIS A 96 -8.87 -8.71 -9.22
CA HIS A 96 -7.60 -9.17 -8.67
C HIS A 96 -6.65 -8.03 -8.26
N SER A 97 -7.17 -6.84 -7.99
CA SER A 97 -6.40 -5.76 -7.39
C SER A 97 -6.54 -5.73 -5.86
N ILE A 98 -5.59 -5.10 -5.19
CA ILE A 98 -5.61 -4.83 -3.75
C ILE A 98 -5.73 -3.33 -3.58
N HIS A 99 -6.82 -2.90 -2.95
CA HIS A 99 -7.08 -1.52 -2.60
C HIS A 99 -6.74 -1.31 -1.13
N VAL A 100 -5.85 -0.37 -0.82
CA VAL A 100 -5.52 0.00 0.56
C VAL A 100 -5.86 1.46 0.78
N THR A 101 -6.72 1.74 1.75
CA THR A 101 -7.01 3.10 2.20
C THR A 101 -6.31 3.32 3.54
N LEU A 102 -5.62 4.45 3.68
CA LEU A 102 -5.07 4.98 4.92
C LEU A 102 -5.93 6.18 5.37
N PRO A 103 -6.99 5.97 6.18
CA PRO A 103 -8.00 6.99 6.41
C PRO A 103 -7.46 8.25 7.08
N GLN A 104 -6.52 8.08 8.02
CA GLN A 104 -5.91 9.21 8.75
C GLN A 104 -5.01 10.08 7.86
N HIS A 105 -4.59 9.56 6.70
CA HIS A 105 -3.68 10.22 5.78
C HIS A 105 -4.35 10.62 4.46
N HIS A 106 -5.66 10.41 4.34
CA HIS A 106 -6.44 10.66 3.13
C HIS A 106 -5.76 10.10 1.86
N LEU A 107 -5.24 8.87 1.94
CA LEU A 107 -4.49 8.22 0.87
C LEU A 107 -5.10 6.88 0.50
N ASP A 108 -5.35 6.69 -0.79
CA ASP A 108 -5.71 5.41 -1.40
C ASP A 108 -4.57 4.87 -2.26
N LEU A 109 -4.33 3.58 -2.16
CA LEU A 109 -3.39 2.81 -2.94
C LEU A 109 -4.17 1.72 -3.69
N ILE A 110 -3.91 1.59 -4.99
CA ILE A 110 -4.46 0.52 -5.82
C ILE A 110 -3.29 -0.25 -6.42
N TYR A 111 -3.23 -1.53 -6.10
CA TYR A 111 -2.16 -2.44 -6.50
C TYR A 111 -2.70 -3.54 -7.41
N SER A 112 -2.06 -3.77 -8.56
CA SER A 112 -2.52 -4.75 -9.57
C SER A 112 -1.42 -5.72 -10.01
N ASN A 113 -0.62 -6.23 -9.08
CA ASN A 113 0.59 -7.05 -9.27
C ASN A 113 1.77 -6.30 -9.92
N THR A 114 1.55 -5.59 -11.01
CA THR A 114 2.62 -4.94 -11.80
C THR A 114 2.59 -3.42 -11.69
N SER A 115 1.58 -2.85 -11.04
CA SER A 115 1.40 -1.41 -10.92
C SER A 115 0.92 -1.01 -9.53
N LEU A 116 1.31 0.19 -9.14
CA LEU A 116 0.83 0.89 -7.95
C LEU A 116 0.33 2.26 -8.38
N ILE A 117 -0.91 2.57 -8.01
CA ILE A 117 -1.51 3.89 -8.19
C ILE A 117 -1.79 4.47 -6.81
N LEU A 118 -1.34 5.70 -6.58
CA LEU A 118 -1.66 6.46 -5.38
C LEU A 118 -2.63 7.59 -5.73
N ARG A 119 -3.62 7.81 -4.86
CA ARG A 119 -4.66 8.83 -5.04
C ARG A 119 -4.95 9.48 -3.69
N ALA A 120 -5.23 10.78 -3.69
CA ALA A 120 -5.88 11.39 -2.54
C ALA A 120 -7.27 10.77 -2.38
N ALA A 121 -7.59 10.28 -1.19
CA ALA A 121 -8.90 9.74 -0.88
C ALA A 121 -9.94 10.87 -0.95
N GLN A 122 -11.02 10.65 -1.69
CA GLN A 122 -12.16 11.57 -1.71
C GLN A 122 -13.04 11.28 -0.49
N ASN A 123 -13.29 12.31 0.32
CA ASN A 123 -14.27 12.25 1.41
C ASN A 123 -15.70 12.21 0.86
#